data_AF-A0A3D5QZF1-F1
#
_entry.id   AF-A0A3D5QZF1-F1
#
_cell.length_a   1.000
_cell.length_b   1.000
_cell.length_c   1.000
_cell.angle_alpha   90.00
_cell.angle_beta   90.00
_cell.angle_gamma   90.00
#
_symmetry.space_group_name_H-M   'P 1'
#
loop_
_entity.id
_entity.type
_entity.pdbx_description
1 polymer ?
#
loop_
_entity_poly.entity_id
_entity_poly.type
_entity_poly.pdbx_seq_one_letter_code
_entity_poly.pdbx_strand_id
1 'polypeptide(L)' 'MNQTPKGNRLHIAFMGRTNVGKSSLLNLMIGQDIAITSPVAGTTTDVVEKAM' A
#
# COMPACT_ATOMS: atom_id res chain seq x y z
N MET A 1 -6.06 -14.25 -9.62
CA MET A 1 -6.98 -13.11 -9.36
C MET A 1 -7.44 -12.37 -10.62
N ASN A 2 -6.85 -12.63 -11.79
CA ASN A 2 -7.15 -11.88 -13.02
C ASN A 2 -8.57 -12.12 -13.59
N GLN A 3 -9.29 -13.13 -13.07
CA GLN A 3 -10.68 -13.45 -13.45
C GLN A 3 -11.71 -13.00 -12.40
N THR A 4 -11.27 -12.56 -11.22
CA THR A 4 -12.18 -12.14 -10.14
C THR A 4 -12.52 -10.66 -10.30
N PRO A 5 -13.82 -10.28 -10.42
CA PRO A 5 -14.25 -8.89 -10.48
C PRO A 5 -13.71 -8.09 -9.29
N LYS A 6 -13.34 -6.82 -9.51
CA LYS A 6 -12.73 -5.96 -8.47
C LYS A 6 -13.54 -5.93 -7.17
N GLY A 7 -14.88 -5.87 -7.26
CA GLY A 7 -15.78 -5.86 -6.10
C GLY A 7 -15.84 -7.15 -5.28
N ASN A 8 -15.30 -8.26 -5.80
CA ASN A 8 -15.24 -9.56 -5.12
C ASN A 8 -13.80 -9.92 -4.69
N ARG A 9 -12.83 -9.01 -4.85
CA ARG A 9 -11.46 -9.24 -4.38
C ARG A 9 -11.39 -8.96 -2.88
N LEU A 10 -10.47 -9.64 -2.19
CA LEU A 10 -10.21 -9.36 -0.78
C LEU A 10 -9.57 -7.97 -0.65
N HIS A 11 -10.20 -7.09 0.12
CA HIS A 11 -9.65 -5.78 0.46
C HIS A 11 -8.96 -5.85 1.82
N ILE A 12 -7.67 -5.54 1.86
CA ILE A 12 -6.86 -5.50 3.08
C ILE A 12 -6.43 -4.06 3.30
N ALA A 13 -6.54 -3.58 4.53
CA ALA A 13 -6.14 -2.22 4.89
C ALA A 13 -5.15 -2.23 6.06
N PHE A 14 -4.14 -1.36 5.99
CA PHE A 14 -3.15 -1.15 7.05
C PHE A 14 -3.42 0.17 7.76
N MET A 15 -3.70 0.11 9.06
CA MET A 15 -3.98 1.27 9.89
C MET A 15 -2.91 1.48 10.95
N GLY A 16 -2.65 2.74 11.30
CA GLY A 16 -1.68 3.12 12.34
C GLY A 16 -1.24 4.57 12.23
N ARG A 17 -0.54 5.08 13.26
CA ARG A 17 -0.06 6.48 13.31
C ARG A 17 0.79 6.83 12.09
N THR A 18 0.92 8.13 11.80
CA THR A 18 1.83 8.60 10.74
C THR A 18 3.26 8.11 11.01
N ASN A 19 4.00 7.80 9.94
CA ASN A 19 5.40 7.37 9.99
C ASN A 19 5.73 6.08 10.78
N VAL A 20 4.74 5.24 11.16
CA VAL A 20 5.01 3.95 11.84
C VAL A 20 5.55 2.84 10.93
N GLY A 21 5.95 3.15 9.69
CA GLY A 21 6.51 2.16 8.76
C GLY A 21 5.49 1.35 7.95
N LYS A 22 4.23 1.82 7.82
CA LYS A 22 3.19 1.13 7.03
C LYS A 22 3.60 0.91 5.58
N SER A 23 4.11 1.94 4.90
CA SER A 23 4.58 1.86 3.51
C SER A 23 5.75 0.89 3.36
N SER A 24 6.69 0.88 4.30
CA SER A 24 7.83 -0.04 4.30
C SER A 24 7.38 -1.50 4.47
N LEU A 25 6.42 -1.76 5.37
CA LEU A 25 5.84 -3.10 5.55
C LEU A 25 5.12 -3.56 4.28
N LEU A 26 4.38 -2.67 3.63
CA LEU A 26 3.67 -2.96 2.39
C LEU A 26 4.65 -3.33 1.27
N ASN A 27 5.72 -2.54 1.09
CA ASN A 27 6.75 -2.82 0.08
C ASN A 27 7.47 -4.15 0.35
N LEU A 28 7.74 -4.46 1.63
CA LEU A 28 8.32 -5.74 2.03
C LEU A 28 7.39 -6.92 1.70
N MET A 29 6.10 -6.82 2.00
CA MET A 29 5.14 -7.89 1.72
C MET A 29 4.91 -8.15 0.23
N ILE A 30 4.98 -7.10 -0.59
CA ILE A 30 4.78 -7.20 -2.04
C ILE A 30 6.10 -7.51 -2.76
N GLY A 31 7.25 -7.35 -2.09
CA GLY A 31 8.58 -7.49 -2.69
C GLY A 31 8.87 -6.44 -3.77
N GLN A 32 8.15 -5.31 -3.74
CA GLN A 32 8.25 -4.23 -4.71
C GLN A 32 8.10 -2.87 -4.00
N ASP A 33 8.83 -1.87 -4.46
CA ASP A 33 8.78 -0.51 -3.90
C ASP A 33 7.61 0.28 -4.50
N ILE A 34 6.38 -0.07 -4.10
CA ILE A 34 5.16 0.56 -4.65
C ILE A 34 4.64 1.71 -3.79
N ALA A 35 4.74 1.59 -2.46
CA ALA A 35 4.34 2.62 -1.53
C ALA A 35 5.45 3.65 -1.34
N ILE A 36 5.11 4.93 -1.45
CA ILE A 36 6.06 6.02 -1.23
C ILE A 36 6.51 6.01 0.25
N THR A 37 7.80 5.78 0.47
CA THR A 37 8.46 5.97 1.76
C THR A 37 9.29 7.25 1.72
N SER A 38 9.11 8.13 2.70
CA SER A 38 9.93 9.33 2.84
C SER A 38 10.16 9.64 4.32
N PRO A 39 11.34 10.18 4.68
CA PRO A 39 11.64 10.60 6.04
C PRO A 39 10.89 11.88 6.45
N VAL A 40 10.29 12.60 5.49
CA VAL A 40 9.50 13.82 5.75
C VAL A 40 8.07 13.43 6.13
N ALA A 41 7.58 13.94 7.26
CA ALA A 41 6.22 13.66 7.70
C ALA A 41 5.18 14.18 6.71
N GLY A 42 4.12 13.40 6.47
CA GLY A 42 2.98 13.82 5.65
C GLY A 42 3.15 13.64 4.14
N THR A 43 4.17 12.90 3.68
CA THR A 43 4.42 12.70 2.24
C THR A 43 3.81 11.42 1.66
N THR A 44 3.01 10.66 2.41
CA THR A 44 2.24 9.52 1.88
C THR A 44 0.89 10.03 1.40
N THR A 45 0.89 10.78 0.30
CA THR A 45 -0.30 11.49 -0.21
C THR A 45 -1.01 10.74 -1.34
N ASP A 46 -0.34 9.76 -1.98
CA ASP A 46 -0.83 9.17 -3.22
C ASP A 46 -1.52 7.81 -3.04
N VAL A 47 -2.63 7.63 -3.77
CA VAL A 47 -3.30 6.33 -3.95
C VAL A 47 -2.41 5.48 -4.83
N VAL A 48 -1.62 4.60 -4.20
CA VAL A 48 -0.86 3.57 -4.91
C VAL A 48 -1.82 2.45 -5.31
N GLU A 49 -2.45 2.60 -6.47
CA GLU A 49 -3.24 1.54 -7.09
C GLU A 49 -2.37 0.79 -8.10
N LYS A 50 -2.07 -0.48 -7.81
CA LYS A 50 -1.59 -1.40 -8.84
C LYS A 50 -2.79 -2.17 -9.39
N ALA A 51 -3.16 -1.87 -10.63
CA ALA A 51 -4.01 -2.76 -11.40
C ALA A 51 -3.20 -4.04 -11.68
N MET A 52 -3.40 -5.05 -10.83
CA MET A 52 -3.08 -6.44 -11.17
C MET A 52 -4.09 -6.96 -12.19
#